data_AF-A0A382TK39-F1
#
_entry.id   AF-A0A382TK39-F1
#
_cell.length_a   1.000
_cell.length_b   1.000
_cell.length_c   1.000
_cell.angle_alpha   90.00
_cell.angle_beta   90.00
_cell.angle_gamma   90.00
#
_symmetry.space_group_name_H-M   'P 1'
#
loop_
_entity.id
_entity.type
_entity.pdbx_description
1 polymer ?
#
loop_
_entity_poly.entity_id
_entity_poly.type
_entity_poly.pdbx_seq_one_letter_code
_entity_poly.pdbx_strand_id
1 'polypeptide(L)'
;GPTYIWNPTSGSTGVPADVNVTLTFTELIRNISDTDLSDTNVDALLTLKETNANGIDIDFDATVSSAGGLSSLYFDGVDDYVKVDREVQDDFTLQAWVKTTTSKTGSKPWHGLPIIYADYPGGTNLDFGTAVLNGKFSFNTGPSDQTIQSTSSIDDGQWHHVVATREKSTGTISVYVNGALENSLVTTNTGSLTLPTHIYIGGQLVNSKYFKGNIKEVAVWASTISSDGVAALYNSGSPLNVLTDAGGYTSSNNVQGYWKFNDGTGFTAADASTSNNDGAINGAVWNTDSQNSYTIITMNP
;
A
#
# COMPACT_ATOMS: atom_id res chain seq x y z
N GLY A 1 12.90 -24.77 9.05
CA GLY A 1 11.64 -24.80 8.30
C GLY A 1 10.63 -23.99 9.06
N PRO A 2 9.60 -23.47 8.40
CA PRO A 2 8.65 -22.59 9.04
C PRO A 2 7.88 -23.30 10.15
N THR A 3 7.49 -22.55 11.19
CA THR A 3 6.68 -23.11 12.28
C THR A 3 5.22 -23.11 11.87
N TYR A 4 4.54 -24.26 12.02
CA TYR A 4 3.16 -24.43 11.60
C TYR A 4 2.31 -25.20 12.61
N ILE A 5 1.00 -24.99 12.54
CA ILE A 5 -0.02 -25.61 13.39
C ILE A 5 -1.15 -26.10 12.49
N TRP A 6 -1.53 -27.37 12.63
CA TRP A 6 -2.72 -27.94 12.00
C TRP A 6 -3.93 -27.83 12.91
N ASN A 7 -5.09 -27.49 12.35
CA ASN A 7 -6.38 -27.63 13.00
C ASN A 7 -7.39 -28.27 12.04
N PRO A 8 -8.08 -29.36 12.40
CA PRO A 8 -7.94 -30.13 13.64
C PRO A 8 -6.53 -30.70 13.83
N THR A 9 -6.09 -30.82 15.10
CA THR A 9 -4.76 -31.37 15.39
C THR A 9 -4.73 -32.87 15.11
N SER A 10 -3.56 -33.39 14.73
CA SER A 10 -3.36 -34.82 14.48
C SER A 10 -3.86 -35.68 15.65
N GLY A 11 -4.71 -36.66 15.37
CA GLY A 11 -5.31 -37.54 16.37
C GLY A 11 -6.61 -37.04 17.01
N SER A 12 -7.15 -35.90 16.56
CA SER A 12 -8.47 -35.42 16.96
C SER A 12 -9.55 -36.47 16.62
N THR A 13 -10.47 -36.73 17.57
CA THR A 13 -11.59 -37.66 17.42
C THR A 13 -12.93 -36.92 17.42
N GLY A 14 -13.93 -37.42 16.69
CA GLY A 14 -15.26 -36.78 16.64
C GLY A 14 -15.32 -35.51 15.79
N VAL A 15 -14.37 -35.36 14.87
CA VAL A 15 -14.30 -34.27 13.90
C VAL A 15 -15.36 -34.49 12.81
N PRO A 16 -16.24 -33.51 12.53
CA PRO A 16 -17.18 -33.58 11.40
C PRO A 16 -16.45 -33.70 10.06
N ALA A 17 -17.02 -34.46 9.12
CA ALA A 17 -16.41 -34.69 7.80
C ALA A 17 -16.39 -33.43 6.92
N ASP A 18 -17.23 -32.44 7.23
CA ASP A 18 -17.36 -31.15 6.55
C ASP A 18 -16.60 -30.01 7.26
N VAL A 19 -15.72 -30.33 8.22
CA VAL A 19 -14.92 -29.30 8.88
C VAL A 19 -13.81 -28.81 7.95
N ASN A 20 -13.58 -27.50 7.96
CA ASN A 20 -12.40 -26.94 7.34
C ASN A 20 -11.12 -27.41 8.04
N VAL A 21 -10.12 -27.76 7.24
CA VAL A 21 -8.76 -28.05 7.73
C VAL A 21 -7.92 -26.79 7.54
N THR A 22 -7.31 -26.29 8.61
CA THR A 22 -6.43 -25.13 8.56
C THR A 22 -4.98 -25.47 8.87
N LEU A 23 -4.08 -24.87 8.10
CA LEU A 23 -2.64 -24.87 8.31
C LEU A 23 -2.18 -23.44 8.58
N THR A 24 -1.84 -23.17 9.84
CA THR A 24 -1.38 -21.85 10.29
C THR A 24 0.13 -21.83 10.45
N PHE A 25 0.81 -21.02 9.66
CA PHE A 25 2.22 -20.67 9.82
C PHE A 25 2.36 -19.43 10.70
N THR A 26 3.39 -19.38 11.54
CA THR A 26 3.72 -18.19 12.36
C THR A 26 4.63 -17.22 11.61
N GLU A 27 4.62 -17.27 10.29
CA GLU A 27 5.36 -16.41 9.39
C GLU A 27 4.67 -16.37 8.02
N LEU A 28 5.10 -15.46 7.16
CA LEU A 28 4.67 -15.44 5.76
C LEU A 28 5.29 -16.61 5.00
N ILE A 29 4.48 -17.29 4.18
CA ILE A 29 4.91 -18.38 3.32
C ILE A 29 4.80 -17.95 1.86
N ARG A 30 5.86 -18.22 1.10
CA ARG A 30 5.95 -17.97 -0.35
C ARG A 30 6.24 -19.27 -1.08
N ASN A 31 6.00 -19.25 -2.39
CA ASN A 31 6.49 -20.30 -3.27
C ASN A 31 8.02 -20.32 -3.30
N ILE A 32 8.61 -21.45 -3.70
CA ILE A 32 10.07 -21.56 -3.89
C ILE A 32 10.62 -20.61 -4.97
N SER A 33 9.74 -20.13 -5.86
CA SER A 33 10.00 -19.09 -6.86
C SER A 33 9.88 -17.67 -6.32
N ASP A 34 9.68 -17.51 -5.02
CA ASP A 34 9.47 -16.24 -4.31
C ASP A 34 8.16 -15.50 -4.66
N THR A 35 7.29 -16.13 -5.44
CA THR A 35 5.95 -15.61 -5.73
C THR A 35 5.01 -15.80 -4.55
N ASP A 36 4.08 -14.85 -4.36
CA ASP A 36 3.07 -14.88 -3.30
C ASP A 36 2.27 -16.20 -3.34
N LEU A 37 1.95 -16.75 -2.17
CA LEU A 37 0.98 -17.84 -2.03
C LEU A 37 -0.43 -17.23 -2.03
N SER A 38 -1.35 -17.76 -2.83
CA SER A 38 -2.68 -17.19 -3.04
C SER A 38 -3.72 -18.28 -3.28
N ASP A 39 -5.00 -17.92 -3.18
CA ASP A 39 -6.15 -18.80 -3.49
C ASP A 39 -6.01 -19.47 -4.86
N THR A 40 -5.43 -18.78 -5.84
CA THR A 40 -5.26 -19.29 -7.20
C THR A 40 -4.16 -20.33 -7.37
N ASN A 41 -3.21 -20.44 -6.44
CA ASN A 41 -2.05 -21.33 -6.58
C ASN A 41 -1.89 -22.35 -5.45
N VAL A 42 -2.59 -22.16 -4.32
CA VAL A 42 -2.43 -22.98 -3.12
C VAL A 42 -2.96 -24.41 -3.31
N ASP A 43 -4.02 -24.59 -4.09
CA ASP A 43 -4.62 -25.90 -4.37
C ASP A 43 -3.61 -26.88 -4.98
N ALA A 44 -2.77 -26.38 -5.89
CA ALA A 44 -1.77 -27.20 -6.58
C ALA A 44 -0.65 -27.70 -5.66
N LEU A 45 -0.53 -27.16 -4.45
CA LEU A 45 0.51 -27.50 -3.47
C LEU A 45 0.04 -28.49 -2.42
N LEU A 46 -1.25 -28.85 -2.42
CA LEU A 46 -1.90 -29.58 -1.34
C LEU A 46 -2.61 -30.82 -1.88
N THR A 47 -2.73 -31.83 -1.03
CA THR A 47 -3.56 -33.01 -1.33
C THR A 47 -4.19 -33.44 -0.02
N LEU A 48 -5.52 -33.47 0.00
CA LEU A 48 -6.28 -33.98 1.14
C LEU A 48 -6.71 -35.43 0.83
N LYS A 49 -6.54 -36.34 1.78
CA LYS A 49 -6.82 -37.76 1.61
C LYS A 49 -7.61 -38.33 2.78
N GLU A 50 -8.50 -39.26 2.48
CA GLU A 50 -9.22 -40.08 3.45
C GLU A 50 -8.24 -40.93 4.28
N THR A 51 -8.42 -41.01 5.60
CA THR A 51 -7.68 -41.86 6.55
C THR A 51 -6.16 -41.62 6.69
N ASN A 52 -5.37 -41.64 5.60
CA ASN A 52 -3.91 -41.49 5.59
C ASN A 52 -3.38 -41.25 4.15
N ALA A 53 -2.05 -41.20 3.99
CA ALA A 53 -1.38 -40.92 2.73
C ALA A 53 -1.68 -41.91 1.57
N ASN A 54 -2.17 -43.12 1.86
CA ASN A 54 -2.58 -44.09 0.84
C ASN A 54 -4.11 -44.06 0.56
N GLY A 55 -4.82 -43.12 1.17
CA GLY A 55 -6.26 -42.96 1.00
C GLY A 55 -6.66 -42.39 -0.35
N ILE A 56 -7.98 -42.36 -0.54
CA ILE A 56 -8.65 -41.69 -1.68
C ILE A 56 -8.53 -40.18 -1.49
N ASP A 57 -8.32 -39.46 -2.59
CA ASP A 57 -8.27 -38.00 -2.58
C ASP A 57 -9.64 -37.41 -2.24
N ILE A 58 -9.64 -36.34 -1.45
CA ILE A 58 -10.81 -35.54 -1.11
C ILE A 58 -10.70 -34.25 -1.92
N ASP A 59 -11.75 -33.92 -2.67
CA ASP A 59 -11.83 -32.64 -3.37
C ASP A 59 -11.95 -31.51 -2.33
N PHE A 60 -11.26 -30.40 -2.55
CA PHE A 60 -11.33 -29.23 -1.69
C PHE A 60 -11.06 -27.97 -2.51
N ASP A 61 -11.41 -26.82 -1.94
CA ASP A 61 -11.02 -25.49 -2.43
C ASP A 61 -10.29 -24.76 -1.29
N ALA A 62 -9.01 -24.43 -1.47
CA ALA A 62 -8.22 -23.81 -0.43
C ALA A 62 -8.11 -22.28 -0.59
N THR A 63 -8.29 -21.57 0.53
CA THR A 63 -8.06 -20.13 0.61
C THR A 63 -6.85 -19.80 1.47
N VAL A 64 -6.18 -18.71 1.14
CA VAL A 64 -4.99 -18.20 1.84
C VAL A 64 -5.35 -16.87 2.48
N SER A 65 -5.14 -16.78 3.79
CA SER A 65 -5.15 -15.51 4.50
C SER A 65 -3.80 -15.30 5.17
N SER A 66 -3.25 -14.12 5.03
CA SER A 66 -1.98 -13.77 5.68
C SER A 66 -2.10 -12.41 6.34
N ALA A 67 -1.55 -12.27 7.54
CA ALA A 67 -1.38 -10.96 8.17
C ALA A 67 -0.07 -10.90 8.95
N GLY A 68 0.49 -9.70 9.10
CA GLY A 68 1.87 -9.51 9.55
C GLY A 68 2.88 -9.99 8.50
N GLY A 69 4.05 -9.35 8.45
CA GLY A 69 5.02 -9.56 7.37
C GLY A 69 4.90 -8.51 6.27
N LEU A 70 4.28 -7.39 6.58
CA LEU A 70 4.39 -6.21 5.75
C LEU A 70 5.79 -5.63 6.00
N SER A 71 6.74 -6.12 5.21
CA SER A 71 7.99 -5.42 4.99
C SER A 71 7.61 -4.01 4.51
N SER A 72 8.11 -3.04 5.24
CA SER A 72 7.92 -1.63 4.96
C SER A 72 9.30 -1.01 4.79
N LEU A 73 9.34 0.18 4.21
CA LEU A 73 10.55 0.97 4.25
C LEU A 73 10.44 1.95 5.43
N TYR A 74 11.43 1.93 6.32
CA TYR A 74 11.56 2.86 7.43
C TYR A 74 12.39 4.07 6.99
N PHE A 75 11.85 5.25 7.25
CA PHE A 75 12.46 6.55 7.01
C PHE A 75 12.75 7.19 8.36
N ASP A 76 13.96 7.72 8.53
CA ASP A 76 14.46 8.20 9.83
C ASP A 76 14.14 9.68 10.14
N GLY A 77 13.68 10.42 9.13
CA GLY A 77 13.34 11.85 9.21
C GLY A 77 14.51 12.81 8.96
N VAL A 78 15.64 12.34 8.45
CA VAL A 78 16.87 13.13 8.26
C VAL A 78 17.17 13.42 6.80
N ASP A 79 17.32 12.38 5.97
CA ASP A 79 17.62 12.51 4.53
C ASP A 79 17.07 11.37 3.66
N ASP A 80 16.19 10.54 4.24
CA ASP A 80 15.66 9.35 3.60
C ASP A 80 14.61 9.66 2.52
N TYR A 81 14.72 8.97 1.37
CA TYR A 81 13.67 8.98 0.33
C TYR A 81 13.80 7.78 -0.62
N VAL A 82 12.72 7.48 -1.35
CA VAL A 82 12.77 6.69 -2.59
C VAL A 82 12.49 7.60 -3.77
N LYS A 83 13.35 7.57 -4.78
CA LYS A 83 13.20 8.35 -6.01
C LYS A 83 12.70 7.45 -7.13
N VAL A 84 11.61 7.87 -7.79
CA VAL A 84 11.03 7.19 -8.95
C VAL A 84 10.79 8.20 -10.08
N ASP A 85 10.67 7.74 -11.33
CA ASP A 85 10.24 8.61 -12.42
C ASP A 85 8.77 8.99 -12.25
N ARG A 86 8.39 10.20 -12.69
CA ARG A 86 7.00 10.67 -12.60
C ARG A 86 6.19 10.17 -13.78
N GLU A 87 5.15 9.40 -13.49
CA GLU A 87 4.29 8.80 -14.52
C GLU A 87 2.89 9.44 -14.61
N VAL A 88 2.62 10.46 -13.79
CA VAL A 88 1.31 11.10 -13.71
C VAL A 88 1.39 12.62 -13.75
N GLN A 89 0.44 13.25 -14.43
CA GLN A 89 0.39 14.72 -14.61
C GLN A 89 -1.01 15.30 -14.77
N ASP A 90 -1.96 14.50 -15.27
CA ASP A 90 -3.33 14.93 -15.55
C ASP A 90 -4.26 14.41 -14.45
N ASP A 91 -5.12 13.44 -14.74
CA ASP A 91 -5.86 12.72 -13.70
C ASP A 91 -4.92 11.75 -13.00
N PHE A 92 -5.03 11.66 -11.67
CA PHE A 92 -4.27 10.67 -10.93
C PHE A 92 -4.84 10.34 -9.57
N THR A 93 -4.39 9.19 -9.06
CA THR A 93 -4.55 8.77 -7.68
C THR A 93 -3.19 8.42 -7.10
N LEU A 94 -2.92 8.84 -5.87
CA LEU A 94 -1.73 8.50 -5.09
C LEU A 94 -2.18 7.77 -3.84
N GLN A 95 -1.60 6.60 -3.55
CA GLN A 95 -1.88 5.81 -2.36
C GLN A 95 -0.59 5.49 -1.61
N ALA A 96 -0.68 5.45 -0.28
CA ALA A 96 0.28 4.74 0.56
C ALA A 96 -0.39 4.17 1.80
N TRP A 97 0.24 3.18 2.42
CA TRP A 97 0.04 2.90 3.83
C TRP A 97 1.18 3.54 4.62
N VAL A 98 0.85 4.27 5.68
CA VAL A 98 1.82 5.02 6.48
C VAL A 98 1.64 4.75 7.98
N LYS A 99 2.75 4.73 8.72
CA LYS A 99 2.77 4.62 10.19
C LYS A 99 3.79 5.59 10.76
N THR A 100 3.34 6.59 11.51
CA THR A 100 4.20 7.60 12.12
C THR A 100 3.65 8.10 13.44
N THR A 101 4.53 8.63 14.29
CA THR A 101 4.19 9.40 15.50
C THR A 101 4.64 10.86 15.38
N THR A 102 5.02 11.28 14.17
CA THR A 102 5.61 12.59 13.93
C THR A 102 4.79 13.40 12.95
N SER A 103 4.60 14.67 13.29
CA SER A 103 3.98 15.65 12.42
C SER A 103 4.66 17.00 12.60
N LYS A 104 4.48 17.87 11.61
CA LYS A 104 4.75 19.31 11.72
C LYS A 104 3.44 20.09 11.74
N THR A 105 3.51 21.37 12.04
CA THR A 105 2.35 22.28 12.03
C THR A 105 2.51 23.35 10.98
N GLY A 106 1.40 23.83 10.42
CA GLY A 106 1.41 24.90 9.43
C GLY A 106 0.16 24.93 8.56
N SER A 107 0.15 25.87 7.62
CA SER A 107 -0.97 26.09 6.69
C SER A 107 -0.72 25.57 5.28
N LYS A 108 0.49 25.08 4.98
CA LYS A 108 0.93 24.69 3.64
C LYS A 108 1.68 23.35 3.66
N PRO A 109 1.55 22.51 2.62
CA PRO A 109 2.09 21.16 2.54
C PRO A 109 3.61 21.08 2.72
N TRP A 110 4.36 22.06 2.21
CA TRP A 110 5.81 22.15 2.39
C TRP A 110 6.23 22.45 3.85
N HIS A 111 5.29 22.78 4.73
CA HIS A 111 5.52 22.81 6.18
C HIS A 111 5.41 21.42 6.83
N GLY A 112 4.79 20.45 6.15
CA GLY A 112 4.55 19.08 6.60
C GLY A 112 5.73 18.13 6.37
N LEU A 113 5.49 16.85 6.64
CA LEU A 113 6.42 15.75 6.34
C LEU A 113 5.93 14.98 5.10
N PRO A 114 6.71 14.89 4.01
CA PRO A 114 6.26 14.38 2.72
C PRO A 114 5.95 12.88 2.76
N ILE A 115 4.93 12.43 2.03
CA ILE A 115 4.64 10.99 1.84
C ILE A 115 4.93 10.60 0.39
N ILE A 116 4.23 11.21 -0.57
CA ILE A 116 4.48 11.12 -2.02
C ILE A 116 4.51 12.55 -2.54
N TYR A 117 5.64 13.01 -3.04
CA TYR A 117 5.87 14.42 -3.34
C TYR A 117 6.63 14.63 -4.65
N ALA A 118 6.16 15.53 -5.49
CA ALA A 118 6.83 15.95 -6.71
C ALA A 118 6.87 17.48 -6.71
N ASP A 119 7.89 18.06 -6.08
CA ASP A 119 8.00 19.52 -5.86
C ASP A 119 8.85 20.23 -6.91
N TYR A 120 8.46 21.44 -7.34
CA TYR A 120 9.26 22.24 -8.25
C TYR A 120 9.50 23.66 -7.70
N PRO A 121 10.76 24.13 -7.64
CA PRO A 121 11.04 25.46 -7.12
C PRO A 121 10.58 26.56 -8.10
N GLY A 122 10.06 27.67 -7.57
CA GLY A 122 10.04 28.95 -8.30
C GLY A 122 8.69 29.42 -8.87
N GLY A 123 7.57 29.20 -8.19
CA GLY A 123 6.31 29.94 -8.42
C GLY A 123 5.51 29.55 -9.68
N THR A 124 6.11 28.79 -10.59
CA THR A 124 5.43 28.01 -11.63
C THR A 124 5.25 26.58 -11.13
N ASN A 125 4.52 26.48 -10.02
CA ASN A 125 4.28 25.24 -9.29
C ASN A 125 3.36 24.37 -10.15
N LEU A 126 3.89 23.54 -11.06
CA LEU A 126 3.14 22.54 -11.83
C LEU A 126 3.30 21.15 -11.19
N ASP A 127 3.25 21.16 -9.86
CA ASP A 127 3.65 20.12 -8.92
C ASP A 127 2.45 19.61 -8.12
N PHE A 128 2.73 18.60 -7.30
CA PHE A 128 1.80 18.09 -6.31
C PHE A 128 2.56 17.52 -5.12
N GLY A 129 1.87 17.45 -3.99
CA GLY A 129 2.47 16.95 -2.77
C GLY A 129 1.44 16.39 -1.82
N THR A 130 1.78 15.26 -1.21
CA THR A 130 1.08 14.75 -0.03
C THR A 130 2.00 14.79 1.18
N ALA A 131 1.45 15.08 2.35
CA ALA A 131 2.24 15.19 3.57
C ALA A 131 1.42 14.92 4.84
N VAL A 132 2.11 14.58 5.92
CA VAL A 132 1.57 14.69 7.29
C VAL A 132 1.71 16.14 7.75
N LEU A 133 0.59 16.80 8.02
CA LEU A 133 0.53 18.20 8.44
C LEU A 133 -0.57 18.37 9.50
N ASN A 134 -0.26 19.00 10.63
CA ASN A 134 -1.18 19.14 11.78
C ASN A 134 -1.76 17.79 12.26
N GLY A 135 -0.97 16.72 12.17
CA GLY A 135 -1.34 15.34 12.48
C GLY A 135 -2.20 14.67 11.41
N LYS A 136 -2.53 15.37 10.32
CA LYS A 136 -3.50 14.94 9.30
C LYS A 136 -2.81 14.61 7.99
N PHE A 137 -3.46 13.78 7.18
CA PHE A 137 -3.09 13.60 5.78
C PHE A 137 -3.46 14.86 4.99
N SER A 138 -2.52 15.41 4.23
CA SER A 138 -2.71 16.63 3.45
C SER A 138 -2.34 16.42 1.99
N PHE A 139 -3.01 17.14 1.11
CA PHE A 139 -2.78 17.09 -0.34
C PHE A 139 -2.92 18.47 -0.97
N ASN A 140 -2.05 18.78 -1.93
CA ASN A 140 -2.15 19.94 -2.80
C ASN A 140 -1.74 19.64 -4.24
N THR A 141 -2.15 20.54 -5.13
CA THR A 141 -1.68 20.63 -6.51
C THR A 141 -1.38 22.09 -6.84
N GLY A 142 -0.25 22.38 -7.47
CA GLY A 142 0.07 23.70 -8.02
C GLY A 142 -0.42 23.84 -9.48
N PRO A 143 -0.77 25.04 -9.98
CA PRO A 143 -0.62 26.34 -9.33
C PRO A 143 -1.80 26.64 -8.41
N SER A 144 -1.59 27.52 -7.41
CA SER A 144 -2.48 27.97 -6.32
C SER A 144 -2.23 27.36 -4.93
N ASP A 145 -1.60 26.17 -4.89
CA ASP A 145 -1.27 25.43 -3.66
C ASP A 145 -2.43 25.40 -2.66
N GLN A 146 -3.65 25.23 -3.18
CA GLN A 146 -4.80 24.93 -2.35
C GLN A 146 -4.58 23.58 -1.70
N THR A 147 -4.66 23.58 -0.37
CA THR A 147 -4.33 22.44 0.46
C THR A 147 -5.58 21.96 1.14
N ILE A 148 -5.90 20.69 0.97
CA ILE A 148 -6.91 20.00 1.75
C ILE A 148 -6.23 19.09 2.78
N GLN A 149 -6.92 18.86 3.89
CA GLN A 149 -6.49 17.97 4.96
C GLN A 149 -7.63 17.02 5.30
N SER A 150 -7.27 15.82 5.71
CA SER A 150 -8.17 14.85 6.33
C SER A 150 -8.78 15.42 7.62
N THR A 151 -9.91 14.88 8.02
CA THR A 151 -10.55 15.15 9.31
C THR A 151 -9.84 14.40 10.44
N SER A 152 -9.47 13.14 10.20
CA SER A 152 -8.79 12.23 11.11
C SER A 152 -7.28 12.50 11.15
N SER A 153 -6.69 12.27 12.32
CA SER A 153 -5.24 12.21 12.50
C SER A 153 -4.70 10.87 11.98
N ILE A 154 -3.43 10.88 11.57
CA ILE A 154 -2.67 9.72 11.08
C ILE A 154 -1.29 9.58 11.76
N ASP A 155 -1.03 10.39 12.79
CA ASP A 155 0.22 10.46 13.54
C ASP A 155 0.16 9.80 14.92
N ASP A 156 -0.72 8.80 15.07
CA ASP A 156 -0.96 8.06 16.32
C ASP A 156 -0.09 6.80 16.50
N GLY A 157 0.82 6.55 15.55
CA GLY A 157 1.68 5.37 15.53
C GLY A 157 1.01 4.10 15.02
N GLN A 158 -0.21 4.16 14.46
CA GLN A 158 -0.87 3.05 13.78
C GLN A 158 -0.70 3.14 12.26
N TRP A 159 -1.02 2.05 11.58
CA TRP A 159 -1.06 2.02 10.12
C TRP A 159 -2.33 2.71 9.62
N HIS A 160 -2.17 3.69 8.74
CA HIS A 160 -3.25 4.35 8.03
C HIS A 160 -3.09 4.17 6.53
N HIS A 161 -4.18 3.79 5.87
CA HIS A 161 -4.28 3.85 4.41
C HIS A 161 -4.66 5.28 4.02
N VAL A 162 -3.82 5.93 3.22
CA VAL A 162 -4.04 7.31 2.78
C VAL A 162 -4.10 7.36 1.26
N VAL A 163 -5.10 8.06 0.72
CA VAL A 163 -5.30 8.20 -0.72
C VAL A 163 -5.61 9.65 -1.07
N ALA A 164 -4.94 10.17 -2.09
CA ALA A 164 -5.23 11.46 -2.70
C ALA A 164 -5.63 11.26 -4.16
N THR A 165 -6.68 11.96 -4.61
CA THR A 165 -7.16 11.91 -6.00
C THR A 165 -7.18 13.31 -6.60
N ARG A 166 -6.94 13.38 -7.90
CA ARG A 166 -7.08 14.60 -8.71
C ARG A 166 -7.86 14.29 -9.99
N GLU A 167 -8.94 15.03 -10.21
CA GLU A 167 -9.65 15.11 -11.48
C GLU A 167 -9.35 16.45 -12.14
N LYS A 168 -8.54 16.44 -13.21
CA LYS A 168 -8.09 17.62 -13.93
C LYS A 168 -9.25 18.36 -14.60
N SER A 169 -10.22 17.64 -15.16
CA SER A 169 -11.31 18.24 -15.94
C SER A 169 -12.13 19.25 -15.11
N THR A 170 -12.33 18.95 -13.82
CA THR A 170 -13.06 19.80 -12.87
C THR A 170 -12.14 20.59 -11.93
N GLY A 171 -10.88 20.15 -11.77
CA GLY A 171 -9.97 20.65 -10.75
C GLY A 171 -10.25 20.09 -9.36
N THR A 172 -11.05 19.03 -9.25
CA THR A 172 -11.41 18.42 -7.97
C THR A 172 -10.23 17.65 -7.41
N ILE A 173 -9.91 17.92 -6.15
CA ILE A 173 -8.99 17.11 -5.35
C ILE A 173 -9.72 16.52 -4.16
N SER A 174 -9.41 15.29 -3.81
CA SER A 174 -10.00 14.62 -2.64
C SER A 174 -8.97 13.83 -1.86
N VAL A 175 -9.16 13.72 -0.53
CA VAL A 175 -8.36 12.88 0.35
C VAL A 175 -9.22 11.89 1.11
N TYR A 176 -8.67 10.69 1.29
CA TYR A 176 -9.28 9.58 1.99
C TYR A 176 -8.33 9.05 3.05
N VAL A 177 -8.89 8.59 4.16
CA VAL A 177 -8.16 7.87 5.21
C VAL A 177 -8.93 6.59 5.54
N ASN A 178 -8.24 5.46 5.57
CA ASN A 178 -8.81 4.14 5.90
C ASN A 178 -10.07 3.82 5.09
N GLY A 179 -10.01 4.03 3.78
CA GLY A 179 -11.11 3.76 2.85
C GLY A 179 -12.21 4.82 2.80
N ALA A 180 -12.26 5.79 3.71
CA ALA A 180 -13.32 6.79 3.80
C ALA A 180 -12.93 8.13 3.17
N LEU A 181 -13.83 8.74 2.39
CA LEU A 181 -13.67 10.11 1.89
C LEU A 181 -13.76 11.08 3.07
N GLU A 182 -12.71 11.88 3.30
CA GLU A 182 -12.68 12.81 4.43
C GLU A 182 -12.75 14.28 4.01
N ASN A 183 -12.26 14.61 2.81
CA ASN A 183 -12.33 15.97 2.31
C ASN A 183 -12.28 16.00 0.78
N SER A 184 -12.97 16.97 0.17
CA SER A 184 -12.98 17.20 -1.26
C SER A 184 -13.14 18.69 -1.54
N LEU A 185 -12.41 19.20 -2.54
CA LEU A 185 -12.42 20.59 -2.94
C LEU A 185 -12.31 20.72 -4.45
N VAL A 186 -13.19 21.52 -5.05
CA VAL A 186 -13.03 21.98 -6.43
C VAL A 186 -12.07 23.16 -6.44
N THR A 187 -10.90 22.97 -7.05
CA THR A 187 -9.88 24.02 -7.20
C THR A 187 -10.00 24.71 -8.56
N THR A 188 -9.22 25.77 -8.78
CA THR A 188 -9.10 26.38 -10.12
C THR A 188 -8.05 25.69 -11.00
N ASN A 189 -7.43 24.60 -10.52
CA ASN A 189 -6.30 23.96 -11.17
C ASN A 189 -6.74 22.83 -12.11
N THR A 190 -7.00 23.20 -13.36
CA THR A 190 -7.40 22.27 -14.44
C THR A 190 -6.30 22.04 -15.49
N GLY A 191 -5.08 22.55 -15.23
CA GLY A 191 -3.93 22.41 -16.12
C GLY A 191 -3.22 21.06 -15.99
N SER A 192 -2.31 20.73 -16.91
CA SER A 192 -1.40 19.59 -16.71
C SER A 192 -0.31 19.97 -15.71
N LEU A 193 0.01 19.05 -14.79
CA LEU A 193 1.07 19.21 -13.80
C LEU A 193 2.34 18.56 -14.35
N THR A 194 3.24 19.33 -14.94
CA THR A 194 4.36 18.78 -15.74
C THR A 194 5.72 18.88 -15.05
N LEU A 195 5.80 19.33 -13.78
CA LEU A 195 7.07 19.52 -13.07
C LEU A 195 6.99 19.09 -11.60
N PRO A 196 8.04 18.49 -11.02
CA PRO A 196 9.29 18.01 -11.62
C PRO A 196 9.09 16.67 -12.36
N THR A 197 10.17 16.11 -12.94
CA THR A 197 10.17 14.83 -13.69
C THR A 197 10.23 13.57 -12.80
N HIS A 198 10.32 13.73 -11.47
CA HIS A 198 10.45 12.61 -10.54
C HIS A 198 9.46 12.77 -9.38
N ILE A 199 9.08 11.65 -8.78
CA ILE A 199 8.38 11.60 -7.51
C ILE A 199 9.37 11.14 -6.44
N TYR A 200 9.26 11.72 -5.26
CA TYR A 200 9.99 11.33 -4.07
C TYR A 200 9.00 10.80 -3.03
N ILE A 201 9.23 9.57 -2.60
CA ILE A 201 8.47 8.93 -1.52
C ILE A 201 9.26 9.14 -0.23
N GLY A 202 8.60 9.69 0.78
CA GLY A 202 9.20 9.99 2.09
C GLY A 202 10.13 11.21 2.12
N GLY A 203 10.37 11.90 1.00
CA GLY A 203 11.26 13.06 0.94
C GLY A 203 10.75 14.20 0.07
N GLN A 204 11.19 15.42 0.38
CA GLN A 204 11.00 16.62 -0.40
C GLN A 204 12.30 17.43 -0.36
N LEU A 205 12.98 17.48 -1.51
CA LEU A 205 14.36 17.94 -1.58
C LEU A 205 14.50 19.47 -1.55
N VAL A 206 13.50 20.21 -2.05
CA VAL A 206 13.58 21.67 -2.19
C VAL A 206 13.62 22.37 -0.83
N ASN A 207 12.90 21.86 0.18
CA ASN A 207 12.94 22.40 1.55
C ASN A 207 13.51 21.42 2.58
N SER A 208 14.17 20.36 2.11
CA SER A 208 14.81 19.33 2.92
C SER A 208 13.89 18.84 4.03
N LYS A 209 12.71 18.34 3.64
CA LYS A 209 11.73 17.72 4.53
C LYS A 209 11.73 16.21 4.29
N TYR A 210 11.72 15.44 5.37
CA TYR A 210 11.82 14.00 5.31
C TYR A 210 10.85 13.37 6.29
N PHE A 211 10.15 12.34 5.84
CA PHE A 211 9.24 11.53 6.62
C PHE A 211 10.00 10.79 7.70
N LYS A 212 9.37 10.64 8.87
CA LYS A 212 9.87 9.74 9.92
C LYS A 212 8.81 8.71 10.25
N GLY A 213 9.09 7.44 10.00
CA GLY A 213 8.13 6.36 10.18
C GLY A 213 8.25 5.30 9.11
N ASN A 214 7.20 4.51 8.94
CA ASN A 214 7.15 3.43 7.96
C ASN A 214 6.17 3.75 6.84
N ILE A 215 6.54 3.40 5.61
CA ILE A 215 5.67 3.45 4.43
C ILE A 215 5.67 2.07 3.77
N LYS A 216 4.55 1.68 3.17
CA LYS A 216 4.42 0.47 2.33
C LYS A 216 3.26 0.64 1.34
N GLU A 217 3.12 -0.32 0.42
CA GLU A 217 1.95 -0.41 -0.47
C GLU A 217 1.68 0.90 -1.22
N VAL A 218 2.76 1.52 -1.72
CA VAL A 218 2.70 2.79 -2.46
C VAL A 218 2.28 2.51 -3.88
N ALA A 219 1.23 3.18 -4.35
CA ALA A 219 0.74 3.00 -5.71
C ALA A 219 0.30 4.31 -6.34
N VAL A 220 0.42 4.39 -7.66
CA VAL A 220 0.06 5.55 -8.47
C VAL A 220 -0.78 5.08 -9.65
N TRP A 221 -1.86 5.82 -9.95
CA TRP A 221 -2.74 5.58 -11.10
C TRP A 221 -2.82 6.81 -11.98
N ALA A 222 -2.94 6.63 -13.30
CA ALA A 222 -3.22 7.70 -14.27
C ALA A 222 -4.73 8.04 -14.39
N SER A 223 -5.50 7.77 -13.34
CA SER A 223 -6.94 8.03 -13.26
C SER A 223 -7.37 8.27 -11.81
N THR A 224 -8.57 8.79 -11.61
CA THR A 224 -9.23 8.79 -10.30
C THR A 224 -9.79 7.41 -9.97
N ILE A 225 -9.81 7.09 -8.68
CA ILE A 225 -10.49 5.90 -8.14
C ILE A 225 -11.78 6.36 -7.44
N SER A 226 -12.86 5.60 -7.59
CA SER A 226 -14.13 5.86 -6.89
C SER A 226 -14.00 5.65 -5.38
N SER A 227 -14.88 6.26 -4.59
CA SER A 227 -14.90 6.04 -3.14
C SER A 227 -15.07 4.56 -2.76
N ASP A 228 -15.91 3.81 -3.49
CA ASP A 228 -16.09 2.38 -3.27
C ASP A 228 -14.81 1.58 -3.61
N GLY A 229 -14.09 2.00 -4.66
CA GLY A 229 -12.79 1.42 -4.99
C GLY A 229 -11.73 1.71 -3.92
N VAL A 230 -11.69 2.92 -3.36
CA VAL A 230 -10.80 3.28 -2.25
C VAL A 230 -11.13 2.49 -0.99
N ALA A 231 -12.42 2.31 -0.68
CA ALA A 231 -12.87 1.47 0.43
C ALA A 231 -12.49 -0.01 0.23
N ALA A 232 -12.62 -0.53 -1.00
CA ALA A 232 -12.18 -1.86 -1.35
C ALA A 232 -10.66 -2.02 -1.19
N LEU A 233 -9.84 -1.07 -1.64
CA LEU A 233 -8.38 -1.12 -1.50
C LEU A 233 -7.92 -1.13 -0.02
N TYR A 234 -8.64 -0.43 0.86
CA TYR A 234 -8.38 -0.47 2.31
C TYR A 234 -8.64 -1.86 2.92
N ASN A 235 -9.70 -2.54 2.46
CA ASN A 235 -10.10 -3.88 2.87
C ASN A 235 -9.96 -4.14 4.39
N SER A 236 -10.60 -3.27 5.17
CA SER A 236 -10.67 -3.37 6.64
C SER A 236 -9.32 -3.48 7.36
N GLY A 237 -8.26 -2.86 6.82
CA GLY A 237 -6.93 -2.92 7.42
C GLY A 237 -5.95 -3.86 6.71
N SER A 238 -6.44 -4.68 5.77
CA SER A 238 -5.65 -5.68 5.06
C SER A 238 -5.57 -5.35 3.57
N PRO A 239 -4.55 -4.58 3.12
CA PRO A 239 -4.49 -4.04 1.75
C PRO A 239 -4.75 -5.09 0.66
N LEU A 240 -5.56 -4.74 -0.34
CA LEU A 240 -5.68 -5.53 -1.56
C LEU A 240 -4.45 -5.34 -2.46
N ASN A 241 -4.18 -6.34 -3.31
CA ASN A 241 -3.25 -6.17 -4.41
C ASN A 241 -3.85 -5.20 -5.45
N VAL A 242 -3.23 -4.04 -5.63
CA VAL A 242 -3.71 -3.00 -6.56
C VAL A 242 -3.69 -3.43 -8.04
N LEU A 243 -3.01 -4.53 -8.37
CA LEU A 243 -2.94 -5.08 -9.73
C LEU A 243 -4.09 -6.03 -10.07
N THR A 244 -5.06 -6.21 -9.18
CA THR A 244 -6.21 -7.11 -9.39
C THR A 244 -7.50 -6.43 -8.94
N ASP A 245 -8.49 -6.38 -9.82
CA ASP A 245 -9.80 -5.81 -9.52
C ASP A 245 -10.58 -6.72 -8.55
N ALA A 246 -11.13 -6.15 -7.48
CA ALA A 246 -11.89 -6.86 -6.45
C ALA A 246 -12.73 -5.92 -5.56
N GLY A 247 -13.85 -6.41 -5.02
CA GLY A 247 -14.61 -5.75 -3.93
C GLY A 247 -15.21 -4.36 -4.21
N GLY A 248 -15.12 -3.83 -5.44
CA GLY A 248 -15.51 -2.47 -5.81
C GLY A 248 -14.37 -1.66 -6.47
N TYR A 249 -13.13 -2.15 -6.37
CA TYR A 249 -11.98 -1.62 -7.08
C TYR A 249 -11.91 -2.21 -8.50
N THR A 250 -11.88 -1.35 -9.52
CA THR A 250 -11.90 -1.72 -10.95
C THR A 250 -10.92 -0.90 -11.80
N SER A 251 -9.81 -0.47 -11.21
CA SER A 251 -8.85 0.46 -11.84
C SER A 251 -7.44 -0.13 -11.98
N SER A 252 -7.27 -1.46 -11.85
CA SER A 252 -5.96 -2.13 -11.96
C SER A 252 -5.25 -1.84 -13.29
N ASN A 253 -6.01 -1.68 -14.38
CA ASN A 253 -5.49 -1.34 -15.71
C ASN A 253 -4.91 0.08 -15.83
N ASN A 254 -5.13 0.97 -14.85
CA ASN A 254 -4.62 2.33 -14.83
C ASN A 254 -3.44 2.53 -13.87
N VAL A 255 -3.01 1.48 -13.15
CA VAL A 255 -1.82 1.53 -12.28
C VAL A 255 -0.60 1.87 -13.15
N GLN A 256 0.14 2.91 -12.75
CA GLN A 256 1.39 3.31 -13.39
C GLN A 256 2.61 2.89 -12.57
N GLY A 257 2.48 2.76 -11.24
CA GLY A 257 3.56 2.27 -10.40
C GLY A 257 3.01 1.66 -9.11
N TYR A 258 3.65 0.59 -8.63
CA TYR A 258 3.29 -0.10 -7.40
C TYR A 258 4.51 -0.64 -6.66
N TRP A 259 4.95 0.09 -5.64
CA TRP A 259 6.05 -0.28 -4.76
C TRP A 259 5.49 -0.81 -3.45
N LYS A 260 5.53 -2.14 -3.30
CA LYS A 260 5.08 -2.83 -2.07
C LYS A 260 5.96 -2.49 -0.87
N PHE A 261 7.24 -2.19 -1.13
CA PHE A 261 8.31 -2.04 -0.15
C PHE A 261 8.57 -3.30 0.67
N ASN A 262 8.48 -4.46 0.01
CA ASN A 262 8.68 -5.75 0.62
C ASN A 262 9.90 -6.56 0.15
N ASP A 263 10.80 -5.91 -0.60
CA ASP A 263 12.01 -6.49 -1.18
C ASP A 263 13.02 -6.97 -0.12
N GLY A 264 13.02 -6.32 1.05
CA GLY A 264 13.73 -6.77 2.26
C GLY A 264 15.25 -6.57 2.26
N THR A 265 15.88 -6.28 1.12
CA THR A 265 17.32 -6.00 1.02
C THR A 265 17.66 -5.09 -0.16
N GLY A 266 18.89 -4.56 -0.19
CA GLY A 266 19.38 -3.74 -1.30
C GLY A 266 18.92 -2.28 -1.25
N PHE A 267 19.12 -1.57 -2.35
CA PHE A 267 18.87 -0.13 -2.50
C PHE A 267 17.84 0.19 -3.59
N THR A 268 17.06 -0.82 -3.98
CA THR A 268 16.04 -0.73 -5.02
C THR A 268 14.71 -1.16 -4.44
N ALA A 269 13.68 -0.34 -4.61
CA ALA A 269 12.30 -0.74 -4.37
C ALA A 269 11.69 -1.19 -5.70
N ALA A 270 11.38 -2.47 -5.85
CA ALA A 270 10.83 -2.98 -7.10
C ALA A 270 9.44 -2.40 -7.37
N ASP A 271 9.21 -2.00 -8.61
CA ASP A 271 7.88 -1.72 -9.13
C ASP A 271 7.24 -3.01 -9.61
N ALA A 272 6.17 -3.43 -8.94
CA ALA A 272 5.41 -4.61 -9.30
C ALA A 272 4.45 -4.38 -10.50
N SER A 273 4.29 -3.12 -10.94
CA SER A 273 3.45 -2.78 -12.08
C SER A 273 4.09 -3.16 -13.42
N THR A 274 3.37 -2.95 -14.52
CA THR A 274 3.90 -3.18 -15.87
C THR A 274 4.89 -2.10 -16.34
N SER A 275 5.03 -0.99 -15.60
CA SER A 275 5.89 0.13 -16.02
C SER A 275 7.37 -0.11 -15.74
N ASN A 276 7.71 -0.99 -14.80
CA ASN A 276 9.09 -1.26 -14.37
C ASN A 276 9.82 0.00 -13.88
N ASN A 277 9.11 0.89 -13.19
CA ASN A 277 9.63 2.13 -12.65
C ASN A 277 10.26 1.90 -11.26
N ASP A 278 11.28 1.04 -11.19
CA ASP A 278 11.95 0.70 -9.93
C ASP A 278 12.47 1.96 -9.20
N GLY A 279 12.21 2.03 -7.91
CA GLY A 279 12.61 3.16 -7.08
C GLY A 279 14.04 3.04 -6.57
N ALA A 280 14.82 4.12 -6.64
CA ALA A 280 16.14 4.21 -6.04
C ALA A 280 16.03 4.68 -4.58
N ILE A 281 16.51 3.85 -3.64
CA ILE A 281 16.45 4.13 -2.20
C ILE A 281 17.68 4.93 -1.78
N ASN A 282 17.45 6.04 -1.07
CA ASN A 282 18.47 6.81 -0.37
C ASN A 282 18.21 6.74 1.14
N GLY A 283 19.12 6.09 1.88
CA GLY A 283 19.15 6.07 3.35
C GLY A 283 18.09 5.19 4.04
N ALA A 284 16.86 5.18 3.51
CA ALA A 284 15.75 4.43 4.08
C ALA A 284 16.07 2.93 4.17
N VAL A 285 15.64 2.28 5.25
CA VAL A 285 16.02 0.89 5.56
C VAL A 285 14.82 -0.03 5.55
N TRP A 286 15.03 -1.26 5.08
CA TRP A 286 14.01 -2.31 5.14
C TRP A 286 13.66 -2.62 6.58
N ASN A 287 12.40 -2.41 6.94
CA ASN A 287 11.84 -2.81 8.21
C ASN A 287 11.08 -4.13 8.01
N THR A 288 11.64 -5.21 8.54
CA THR A 288 10.97 -6.50 8.61
C THR A 288 10.12 -6.52 9.88
N ASP A 289 8.82 -6.26 9.75
CA ASP A 289 7.89 -6.43 10.86
C ASP A 289 7.67 -7.94 11.09
N SER A 290 8.62 -8.56 11.79
CA SER A 290 8.57 -9.98 12.19
C SER A 290 7.51 -10.24 13.27
N GLN A 291 6.88 -9.19 13.80
CA GLN A 291 5.85 -9.32 14.83
C GLN A 291 4.51 -9.67 14.18
N ASN A 292 3.92 -10.79 14.62
CA ASN A 292 2.60 -11.28 14.23
C ASN A 292 2.42 -11.65 12.76
N SER A 293 3.50 -11.97 12.04
CA SER A 293 3.39 -12.56 10.70
C SER A 293 2.76 -13.94 10.77
N TYR A 294 1.79 -14.22 9.91
CA TYR A 294 1.19 -15.53 9.75
C TYR A 294 0.67 -15.75 8.34
N THR A 295 0.60 -17.01 7.95
CA THR A 295 -0.14 -17.48 6.78
C THR A 295 -1.08 -18.58 7.26
N ILE A 296 -2.38 -18.45 7.02
CA ILE A 296 -3.37 -19.50 7.28
C ILE A 296 -3.88 -19.96 5.92
N ILE A 297 -3.68 -21.24 5.63
CA ILE A 297 -4.33 -21.94 4.53
C ILE A 297 -5.56 -22.63 5.10
N THR A 298 -6.72 -22.42 4.50
CA THR A 298 -7.97 -23.08 4.88
C THR A 298 -8.45 -23.95 3.73
N MET A 299 -8.39 -25.27 3.89
CA MET A 299 -8.96 -26.23 2.95
C MET A 299 -10.45 -26.41 3.27
N ASN A 300 -11.32 -26.11 2.32
CA ASN A 300 -12.76 -26.31 2.42
C ASN A 300 -13.13 -27.59 1.64
N PRO A 301 -13.41 -28.72 2.30
CA PRO A 301 -13.77 -29.99 1.65
C PRO A 301 -15.18 -29.99 1.03
#